data_AF-A0A368W114-F1
#
_entry.id   AF-A0A368W114-F1
#
_cell.length_a   1.000
_cell.length_b   1.000
_cell.length_c   1.000
_cell.angle_alpha   90.00
_cell.angle_beta   90.00
_cell.angle_gamma   90.00
#
_symmetry.space_group_name_H-M   'P 1'
#
loop_
_entity.id
_entity.type
_entity.pdbx_description
1 polymer ?
#
loop_
_entity_poly.entity_id
_entity_poly.type
_entity_poly.pdbx_seq_one_letter_code
_entity_poly.pdbx_strand_id
1 'polypeptide(L)'
;MISTLLVVHNVKKFDNTGEDLEDLISIGTIGLIKAIESFSPNKGTKLATFAARCIENEILMHLRSLKKTRKDVSLHDPIGTDKEGNEITLIDILGTEADDVIDKVQLKIEKSKIYKNLDILDDREKEVVMGRFGLEHGGEERTQREIAKELGSMCRGFRKGRS
;
A
#
# COMPACT_ATOMS: atom_id res chain seq x y z
N MET A 1 16.58 8.40 40.87
CA MET A 1 15.80 7.31 41.50
C MET A 1 14.35 7.68 41.84
N ILE A 2 14.00 8.94 42.13
CA ILE A 2 12.61 9.30 42.50
C ILE A 2 11.65 9.27 41.28
N SER A 3 12.16 9.47 40.06
CA SER A 3 11.36 9.56 38.83
C SER A 3 10.75 8.24 38.38
N THR A 4 11.46 7.12 38.57
CA THR A 4 11.04 5.79 38.09
C THR A 4 9.93 5.17 38.95
N LEU A 5 9.92 5.43 40.26
CA LEU A 5 8.88 4.92 41.18
C LEU A 5 7.48 5.46 40.84
N LEU A 6 7.39 6.73 40.44
CA LEU A 6 6.12 7.34 40.03
C LEU A 6 5.59 6.68 38.75
N VAL A 7 6.46 6.42 37.78
CA VAL A 7 6.10 5.76 36.52
C VAL A 7 5.62 4.34 36.80
N VAL A 8 6.40 3.54 37.52
CA VAL A 8 6.06 2.15 37.86
C VAL A 8 4.72 2.08 38.62
N HIS A 9 4.48 2.98 39.57
CA HIS A 9 3.20 3.00 40.30
C HIS A 9 2.00 3.27 39.40
N ASN A 10 2.13 4.19 38.42
CA ASN A 10 1.05 4.49 37.49
C ASN A 10 0.87 3.40 36.43
N VAL A 11 1.96 2.79 35.97
CA VAL A 11 1.95 1.71 34.97
C VAL A 11 1.22 0.47 35.49
N LYS A 12 1.32 0.14 36.78
CA LYS A 12 0.61 -1.01 37.39
C LYS A 12 -0.90 -1.04 37.16
N LYS A 13 -1.54 0.10 36.87
CA LYS A 13 -2.96 0.17 36.53
C LYS A 13 -3.28 -0.50 35.17
N PHE A 14 -2.26 -0.72 34.34
CA PHE A 14 -2.36 -1.22 32.98
C PHE A 14 -1.83 -2.65 32.82
N ASP A 15 -1.51 -3.36 33.91
CA ASP A 15 -0.95 -4.73 33.87
C ASP A 15 -1.85 -5.74 33.13
N ASN A 16 -3.17 -5.50 33.15
CA ASN A 16 -4.16 -6.37 32.51
C ASN A 16 -4.34 -6.13 30.99
N THR A 17 -3.54 -5.26 30.36
CA THR A 17 -3.68 -4.97 28.91
C THR A 17 -3.00 -6.03 28.02
N GLY A 18 -2.21 -6.93 28.61
CA GLY A 18 -1.46 -7.96 27.89
C GLY A 18 -0.26 -7.41 27.10
N GLU A 19 0.23 -6.23 27.47
CA GLU A 19 1.44 -5.62 26.92
C GLU A 19 2.62 -5.87 27.86
N ASP A 20 3.85 -5.81 27.33
CA ASP A 20 5.06 -5.96 28.14
C ASP A 20 5.16 -4.82 29.17
N LEU A 21 5.43 -5.18 30.42
CA LEU A 21 5.62 -4.22 31.50
C LEU A 21 6.80 -3.28 31.22
N GLU A 22 7.87 -3.76 30.58
CA GLU A 22 9.03 -2.95 30.23
C GLU A 22 8.70 -1.89 29.16
N ASP A 23 7.84 -2.25 28.19
CA ASP A 23 7.35 -1.33 27.17
C ASP A 23 6.46 -0.25 27.81
N LEU A 24 5.54 -0.65 28.68
CA LEU A 24 4.67 0.29 29.41
C LEU A 24 5.48 1.25 30.29
N ILE A 25 6.55 0.79 30.94
CA ILE A 25 7.48 1.64 31.69
C ILE A 25 8.20 2.62 30.77
N SER A 26 8.64 2.17 29.60
CA SER A 26 9.32 3.02 28.61
C SER A 26 8.39 4.12 28.10
N ILE A 27 7.16 3.77 27.74
CA ILE A 27 6.12 4.73 27.31
C ILE A 27 5.74 5.69 28.44
N GLY A 28 5.58 5.17 29.66
CA GLY A 28 5.32 5.99 30.83
C GLY A 28 6.47 6.97 31.11
N THR A 29 7.72 6.58 30.85
CA THR A 29 8.88 7.47 30.96
C THR A 29 8.82 8.61 29.94
N ILE A 30 8.39 8.35 28.71
CA ILE A 30 8.14 9.39 27.70
C ILE A 30 7.04 10.36 28.20
N GLY A 31 5.96 9.85 28.76
CA GLY A 31 4.89 10.67 29.35
C GLY A 31 5.39 11.55 30.50
N LEU A 32 6.33 11.06 31.32
CA LEU A 32 6.97 11.85 32.37
C LEU A 32 7.88 12.95 31.81
N ILE A 33 8.67 12.66 30.77
CA ILE A 33 9.53 13.66 30.11
C ILE A 33 8.67 14.81 29.56
N LYS A 34 7.62 14.49 28.81
CA LYS A 34 6.67 15.50 28.30
C LYS A 34 6.02 16.32 29.41
N ALA A 35 5.72 15.68 30.55
CA ALA A 35 5.18 16.37 31.71
C ALA A 35 6.19 17.40 32.26
N ILE A 36 7.46 17.04 32.38
CA ILE A 36 8.52 17.94 32.88
C ILE A 36 8.72 19.11 31.92
N GLU A 37 8.76 18.85 30.61
CA GLU A 37 8.92 19.89 29.58
C GLU A 37 7.76 20.88 29.54
N SER A 38 6.53 20.40 29.77
CA SER A 38 5.31 21.21 29.62
C SER A 38 4.75 21.74 30.96
N PHE A 39 5.36 21.40 32.10
CA PHE A 39 4.84 21.78 33.40
C PHE A 39 5.00 23.29 33.66
N SER A 40 3.94 23.91 34.19
CA SER A 40 3.97 25.31 34.61
C SER A 40 3.56 25.42 36.08
N PRO A 41 4.44 25.88 36.98
CA PRO A 41 4.13 25.97 38.42
C PRO A 41 3.02 26.98 38.73
N ASN A 42 2.78 27.95 37.85
CA ASN A 42 1.75 28.97 37.99
C ASN A 42 0.30 28.44 37.90
N LYS A 43 0.12 27.16 37.54
CA LYS A 43 -1.20 26.53 37.36
C LYS A 43 -1.74 25.85 38.63
N GLY A 44 -1.09 26.02 39.79
CA GLY A 44 -1.60 25.58 41.10
C GLY A 44 -1.69 24.06 41.30
N THR A 45 -1.15 23.25 40.38
CA THR A 45 -1.15 21.78 40.48
C THR A 45 0.24 21.25 40.81
N LYS A 46 0.32 20.23 41.67
CA LYS A 46 1.59 19.58 42.00
C LYS A 46 2.13 18.86 40.76
N LEU A 47 3.44 18.96 40.52
CA LEU A 47 4.12 18.29 39.40
C LEU A 47 3.78 16.79 39.32
N ALA A 48 3.74 16.10 40.46
CA ALA A 48 3.41 14.67 40.51
C ALA A 48 2.00 14.37 39.97
N THR A 49 1.02 15.23 40.25
CA THR A 49 -0.36 15.08 39.75
C THR A 49 -0.43 15.34 38.25
N PHE A 50 0.30 16.34 37.77
CA PHE A 50 0.39 16.64 36.34
C PHE A 50 1.10 15.51 35.58
N ALA A 51 2.24 15.06 36.09
CA ALA A 51 3.00 13.94 35.54
C ALA A 51 2.19 12.64 35.48
N ALA A 52 1.43 12.31 36.54
CA ALA A 52 0.57 11.13 36.52
C ALA A 52 -0.44 11.17 35.36
N ARG A 53 -1.06 12.33 35.09
CA ARG A 53 -1.98 12.49 33.95
C ARG A 53 -1.29 12.34 32.60
N CYS A 54 -0.07 12.86 32.45
CA CYS A 54 0.70 12.73 31.22
C CYS A 54 1.16 11.29 30.98
N ILE A 55 1.62 10.59 32.01
CA ILE A 55 2.00 9.18 31.97
C ILE A 55 0.80 8.33 31.51
N GLU A 56 -0.35 8.50 32.16
CA GLU A 56 -1.58 7.79 31.83
C GLU A 56 -2.05 8.08 30.39
N ASN A 57 -1.99 9.35 29.95
CA ASN A 57 -2.38 9.71 28.60
C ASN A 57 -1.48 9.06 27.54
N GLU A 58 -0.16 9.02 27.75
CA GLU A 58 0.77 8.44 26.79
C GLU A 58 0.56 6.92 26.65
N ILE A 59 0.37 6.22 27.78
CA ILE A 59 0.05 4.79 27.80
C ILE A 59 -1.27 4.53 27.06
N LEU A 60 -2.32 5.31 27.34
CA LEU A 60 -3.60 5.19 26.64
C LEU A 60 -3.52 5.51 25.14
N MET A 61 -2.64 6.42 24.73
CA MET A 61 -2.38 6.68 23.30
C MET A 61 -1.71 5.48 22.64
N HIS A 62 -0.70 4.89 23.29
CA HIS A 62 -0.02 3.70 22.78
C HIS A 62 -0.98 2.51 22.62
N LEU A 63 -1.76 2.20 23.66
CA LEU A 63 -2.73 1.10 23.63
C LEU A 63 -3.79 1.28 22.51
N ARG A 64 -4.21 2.52 22.24
CA ARG A 64 -5.11 2.83 21.11
C ARG A 64 -4.45 2.59 19.76
N SER A 65 -3.16 2.90 19.63
CA SER A 65 -2.38 2.64 18.41
C SER A 65 -2.27 1.14 18.15
N LEU A 66 -1.96 0.35 19.17
CA LEU A 66 -1.85 -1.11 19.04
C LEU A 66 -3.15 -1.78 18.59
N LYS A 67 -4.30 -1.33 19.11
CA LYS A 67 -5.62 -1.83 18.66
C LYS A 67 -5.89 -1.57 17.17
N LYS A 68 -5.26 -0.55 16.58
CA LYS A 68 -5.36 -0.26 15.15
C LYS A 68 -4.55 -1.27 14.33
N THR A 69 -3.34 -1.61 14.80
CA THR A 69 -2.40 -2.53 14.14
C THR A 69 -2.75 -4.01 14.34
N ARG A 70 -3.39 -4.40 15.46
CA ARG A 70 -3.84 -5.80 15.70
C ARG A 70 -4.90 -6.32 14.70
N LYS A 71 -5.38 -5.49 13.78
CA LYS A 71 -6.24 -5.92 12.66
C LYS A 71 -5.45 -6.43 11.46
N ASP A 72 -4.13 -6.23 11.45
CA ASP A 72 -3.26 -6.67 10.38
C ASP A 72 -2.91 -8.14 10.65
N VAL A 73 -3.43 -9.04 9.81
CA VAL A 73 -3.08 -10.46 9.80
C VAL A 73 -2.01 -10.71 8.74
N SER A 74 -1.00 -11.51 9.05
CA SER A 74 0.02 -11.87 8.07
C SER A 74 -0.59 -12.85 7.06
N LEU A 75 -0.34 -12.60 5.77
CA LEU A 75 -0.82 -13.47 4.69
C LEU A 75 -0.14 -14.84 4.68
N HIS A 76 0.99 -14.97 5.39
CA HIS A 76 1.74 -16.19 5.55
C HIS A 76 1.36 -16.99 6.80
N ASP A 77 0.47 -16.46 7.66
CA ASP A 77 0.04 -17.19 8.84
C ASP A 77 -0.88 -18.36 8.41
N PRO A 78 -0.67 -19.58 8.95
CA PRO A 78 -1.48 -20.73 8.63
C PRO A 78 -2.89 -20.53 9.17
N ILE A 79 -3.89 -20.73 8.32
CA ILE A 79 -5.32 -20.58 8.64
C ILE A 79 -6.03 -21.92 8.87
N GLY A 80 -5.38 -23.01 8.50
CA GLY A 80 -5.94 -24.34 8.62
C GLY A 80 -5.01 -25.39 8.03
N THR A 81 -5.46 -26.63 8.07
CA THR A 81 -4.78 -27.77 7.46
C THR A 81 -5.66 -28.35 6.36
N ASP A 82 -5.03 -28.78 5.26
CA ASP A 82 -5.73 -29.51 4.21
C ASP A 82 -6.03 -30.96 4.66
N LYS A 83 -6.64 -31.75 3.77
CA LYS A 83 -6.96 -33.17 4.03
C LYS A 83 -5.72 -34.07 4.14
N GLU A 84 -4.56 -33.57 3.73
CA GLU A 84 -3.28 -34.27 3.67
C GLU A 84 -2.35 -33.84 4.82
N GLY A 85 -2.77 -32.85 5.63
CA GLY A 85 -2.05 -32.33 6.79
C GLY A 85 -1.08 -31.19 6.48
N ASN A 86 -1.08 -30.65 5.26
CA ASN A 86 -0.28 -29.48 4.92
C ASN A 86 -0.95 -28.20 5.45
N GLU A 87 -0.13 -27.25 5.89
CA GLU A 87 -0.59 -25.94 6.33
C GLU A 87 -1.07 -25.12 5.13
N ILE A 88 -2.29 -24.58 5.22
CA ILE A 88 -2.85 -23.66 4.24
C ILE A 88 -2.68 -22.25 4.77
N THR A 89 -2.18 -21.34 3.94
CA THR A 89 -2.00 -19.93 4.31
C THR A 89 -3.03 -19.02 3.61
N LEU A 90 -3.17 -17.77 4.08
CA LEU A 90 -4.13 -16.83 3.50
C LEU A 90 -3.82 -16.52 2.03
N ILE A 91 -2.53 -16.49 1.66
CA ILE A 91 -2.08 -16.26 0.27
C ILE A 91 -2.51 -17.37 -0.69
N ASP A 92 -2.64 -18.61 -0.23
CA ASP A 92 -3.07 -19.73 -1.07
C ASP A 92 -4.56 -19.64 -1.45
N ILE A 93 -5.36 -18.96 -0.63
CA ILE A 93 -6.80 -18.75 -0.86
C ILE A 93 -7.05 -17.48 -1.68
N LEU A 94 -6.21 -16.47 -1.51
CA LEU A 94 -6.25 -15.24 -2.30
C LEU A 94 -5.73 -15.54 -3.71
N GLY A 95 -6.57 -16.17 -4.52
CA GLY A 95 -6.28 -16.44 -5.92
C GLY A 95 -5.97 -15.15 -6.70
N THR A 96 -5.18 -15.27 -7.75
CA THR A 96 -5.08 -14.23 -8.79
C THR A 96 -6.45 -13.99 -9.40
N GLU A 97 -6.82 -12.73 -9.62
CA GLU A 97 -8.10 -12.35 -10.24
C GLU A 97 -8.40 -13.20 -11.48
N ALA A 98 -9.55 -13.87 -11.50
CA ALA A 98 -9.89 -14.88 -12.50
C ALA A 98 -9.98 -14.33 -13.94
N ASP A 99 -10.08 -13.01 -14.11
CA ASP A 99 -10.23 -12.35 -15.41
C ASP A 99 -8.92 -12.26 -16.19
N ASP A 100 -7.77 -12.38 -15.52
CA ASP A 100 -6.46 -12.14 -16.12
C ASP A 100 -6.11 -13.16 -17.23
N VAL A 101 -6.60 -14.40 -17.10
CA VAL A 101 -6.40 -15.46 -18.10
C VAL A 101 -7.39 -15.31 -19.26
N ILE A 102 -8.65 -14.97 -18.96
CA ILE A 102 -9.70 -14.80 -19.97
C ILE A 102 -9.36 -13.62 -20.88
N ASP A 103 -8.93 -12.50 -20.29
CA ASP A 103 -8.55 -11.29 -21.02
C ASP A 103 -7.33 -11.53 -21.92
N LYS A 104 -6.30 -12.23 -21.42
CA LYS A 104 -5.12 -12.61 -22.23
C LYS A 104 -5.50 -13.50 -23.41
N VAL A 105 -6.43 -14.44 -23.22
CA VAL A 105 -6.90 -15.33 -24.30
C VAL A 105 -7.73 -14.54 -25.32
N GLN A 106 -8.65 -13.70 -24.87
CA GLN A 106 -9.49 -12.86 -25.72
C GLN A 106 -8.65 -11.91 -26.58
N LEU A 107 -7.69 -11.21 -25.96
CA LEU A 107 -6.78 -10.28 -26.63
C LEU A 107 -5.94 -11.01 -27.71
N LYS A 108 -5.49 -12.23 -27.44
CA LYS A 108 -4.77 -13.06 -28.44
C LYS A 108 -5.65 -13.45 -29.63
N ILE A 109 -6.92 -13.76 -29.40
CA ILE A 109 -7.90 -14.07 -30.47
C ILE A 109 -8.17 -12.84 -31.32
N GLU A 110 -8.34 -11.67 -30.69
CA GLU A 110 -8.58 -10.40 -31.39
C GLU A 110 -7.38 -10.00 -32.26
N LYS A 111 -6.15 -10.06 -31.73
CA LYS A 111 -4.93 -9.83 -32.51
C LYS A 111 -4.85 -10.75 -33.74
N SER A 112 -5.18 -12.04 -33.58
CA SER A 112 -5.20 -13.00 -34.71
C SER A 112 -6.21 -12.63 -35.80
N LYS A 113 -7.40 -12.14 -35.43
CA LYS A 113 -8.41 -11.68 -36.39
C LYS A 113 -7.95 -10.42 -37.13
N ILE A 114 -7.23 -9.53 -36.45
CA ILE A 114 -6.71 -8.31 -37.07
C ILE A 114 -5.61 -8.66 -38.08
N TYR A 115 -4.64 -9.51 -37.73
CA TYR A 115 -3.58 -9.95 -38.66
C TYR A 115 -4.14 -10.58 -39.95
N LYS A 116 -5.25 -11.32 -39.88
CA LYS A 116 -5.89 -11.93 -41.05
C LYS A 116 -6.54 -10.94 -42.01
N ASN A 117 -6.94 -9.76 -41.52
CA ASN A 117 -7.65 -8.75 -42.31
C ASN A 117 -6.77 -7.51 -42.59
N LEU A 118 -5.53 -7.51 -42.11
CA LEU A 118 -4.61 -6.39 -42.21
C LEU A 118 -4.20 -6.09 -43.66
N ASP A 119 -4.29 -7.08 -44.55
CA ASP A 119 -3.94 -6.97 -45.96
C ASP A 119 -5.02 -6.28 -46.82
N ILE A 120 -6.19 -6.01 -46.24
CA ILE A 120 -7.31 -5.33 -46.90
C ILE A 120 -7.25 -3.81 -46.69
N LEU A 121 -6.51 -3.36 -45.68
CA LEU A 121 -6.41 -1.96 -45.28
C LEU A 121 -5.39 -1.21 -46.13
N ASP A 122 -5.63 0.08 -46.36
CA ASP A 122 -4.63 0.95 -46.99
C ASP A 122 -3.43 1.19 -46.06
N ASP A 123 -2.31 1.68 -46.59
CA ASP A 123 -1.06 1.85 -45.82
C ASP A 123 -1.25 2.72 -44.57
N ARG A 124 -2.17 3.69 -44.62
CA ARG A 124 -2.43 4.64 -43.52
C ARG A 124 -3.33 4.03 -42.47
N GLU A 125 -4.37 3.30 -42.88
CA GLU A 125 -5.26 2.55 -42.02
C GLU A 125 -4.53 1.40 -41.32
N LYS A 126 -3.63 0.73 -42.05
CA LYS A 126 -2.75 -0.32 -41.52
C LYS A 126 -1.86 0.23 -40.41
N GLU A 127 -1.23 1.40 -40.61
CA GLU A 127 -0.40 2.06 -39.60
C GLU A 127 -1.20 2.44 -38.34
N VAL A 128 -2.42 2.98 -38.51
CA VAL A 128 -3.30 3.31 -37.38
C VAL A 128 -3.73 2.06 -36.60
N VAL A 129 -4.09 0.99 -37.30
CA VAL A 129 -4.52 -0.28 -36.68
C VAL A 129 -3.33 -0.96 -35.99
N MET A 130 -2.15 -0.98 -36.60
CA MET A 130 -0.95 -1.56 -35.98
C MET A 130 -0.54 -0.81 -34.71
N GLY A 131 -0.57 0.52 -34.72
CA GLY A 131 -0.26 1.34 -33.55
C GLY A 131 -1.32 1.24 -32.44
N ARG A 132 -2.61 1.15 -32.80
CA ARG A 132 -3.70 1.09 -31.82
C ARG A 132 -3.76 -0.23 -31.07
N PHE A 133 -3.43 -1.34 -31.74
CA PHE A 133 -3.46 -2.68 -31.16
C PHE A 133 -2.07 -3.23 -30.79
N GLY A 134 -1.03 -2.40 -30.84
CA GLY A 134 0.34 -2.81 -30.50
C GLY A 134 0.79 -4.04 -31.29
N LEU A 135 0.53 -4.05 -32.61
CA LEU A 135 0.87 -5.16 -33.52
C LEU A 135 2.27 -5.03 -34.13
N GLU A 136 2.93 -3.90 -33.85
CA GLU A 136 4.35 -3.67 -34.16
C GLU A 136 5.22 -4.56 -33.26
N HIS A 137 6.41 -4.97 -33.71
CA HIS A 137 7.29 -5.98 -33.10
C HIS A 137 7.56 -5.79 -31.59
N GLY A 138 6.62 -6.21 -30.73
CA GLY A 138 6.67 -5.99 -29.29
C GLY A 138 6.25 -4.59 -28.81
N GLY A 139 5.51 -3.83 -29.63
CA GLY A 139 5.02 -2.51 -29.29
C GLY A 139 3.79 -2.52 -28.36
N GLU A 140 3.64 -1.48 -27.56
CA GLU A 140 2.45 -1.28 -26.71
C GLU A 140 1.29 -0.66 -27.50
N GLU A 141 0.07 -0.80 -26.98
CA GLU A 141 -1.12 -0.15 -27.53
C GLU A 141 -1.02 1.36 -27.35
N ARG A 142 -1.18 2.11 -28.45
CA ARG A 142 -1.09 3.58 -28.43
C ARG A 142 -2.47 4.19 -28.62
N THR A 143 -2.72 5.31 -27.95
CA THR A 143 -3.98 6.04 -28.09
C THR A 143 -4.08 6.71 -29.45
N GLN A 144 -5.30 6.97 -29.94
CA GLN A 144 -5.54 7.69 -31.20
C GLN A 144 -4.82 9.06 -31.25
N ARG A 145 -4.68 9.74 -30.10
CA ARG A 145 -3.96 11.02 -30.02
C ARG A 145 -2.47 10.87 -30.24
N GLU A 146 -1.86 9.82 -29.71
CA GLU A 146 -0.43 9.54 -29.86
C GLU A 146 -0.10 9.15 -31.30
N ILE A 147 -0.93 8.30 -31.90
CA ILE A 147 -0.81 7.87 -33.30
C ILE A 147 -0.99 9.07 -34.24
N ALA A 148 -2.01 9.92 -34.00
CA ALA A 148 -2.24 11.11 -34.82
C ALA A 148 -1.09 12.13 -34.75
N LYS A 149 -0.44 12.27 -33.58
CA LYS A 149 0.71 13.15 -33.39
C LYS A 149 1.93 12.66 -34.18
N GLU A 150 2.15 11.36 -34.22
CA GLU A 150 3.26 10.72 -34.95
C GLU A 150 3.06 10.78 -36.47
N LEU A 151 1.87 10.37 -36.95
CA LEU A 151 1.47 10.49 -38.36
C LEU A 151 1.54 11.94 -38.86
N GLY A 152 1.10 12.89 -38.03
CA GLY A 152 1.17 14.32 -38.32
C GLY A 152 2.60 14.88 -38.39
N SER A 153 3.55 14.23 -37.71
CA SER A 153 4.97 14.59 -37.74
C SER A 153 5.67 14.02 -38.97
N MET A 154 5.34 12.79 -39.38
CA MET A 154 5.89 12.13 -40.57
C MET A 154 5.44 12.82 -41.88
N CYS A 155 4.20 13.31 -41.92
CA CYS A 155 3.65 14.03 -43.09
C CYS A 155 4.37 15.37 -43.39
N ARG A 156 5.05 15.97 -42.40
CA ARG A 156 5.89 17.16 -42.60
C ARG A 156 7.26 16.86 -43.24
N GLY A 157 7.73 15.60 -43.19
CA GLY A 157 9.00 15.17 -43.78
C GLY A 157 8.95 14.85 -45.27
N PHE A 158 7.78 14.48 -45.81
CA PHE A 158 7.65 14.00 -47.19
C PHE A 158 7.57 15.09 -48.27
N ARG A 159 7.54 16.37 -47.90
CA ARG A 159 7.47 17.50 -48.85
C ARG A 159 8.82 18.01 -49.36
N LYS A 160 9.95 17.38 -48.98
CA LYS A 160 11.31 17.77 -49.41
C LYS A 160 11.97 16.81 -50.42
N GLY A 161 11.22 15.88 -51.03
CA GLY A 161 11.78 14.83 -51.88
C GLY A 161 11.03 14.52 -53.17
N ARG A 162 10.32 15.48 -53.78
CA ARG A 162 9.90 15.39 -55.18
C ARG A 162 10.18 16.73 -55.86
N SER A 163 11.30 16.78 -56.58
CA SER A 163 11.48 17.65 -57.74
C SER A 163 10.60 17.17 -58.89
#